data_AF-A0A938M826-F1
#
_entry.id   AF-A0A938M826-F1
#
_cell.length_a   1.000
_cell.length_b   1.000
_cell.length_c   1.000
_cell.angle_alpha   90.00
_cell.angle_beta   90.00
_cell.angle_gamma   90.00
#
_symmetry.space_group_name_H-M   'P 1'
#
loop_
_entity.id
_entity.type
_entity.pdbx_description
1 polymer ?
#
loop_
_entity_poly.entity_id
_entity_poly.type
_entity_poly.pdbx_seq_one_letter_code
_entity_poly.pdbx_strand_id
1 'polypeptide(L)'
;MFIDIHVHTTVWPGPARAANAENYARPEQLIEMYDAVGIAMAVMLPSTNPEGTHVIQSNEEIIEIARKYPDRMPGQAAFRHGRVRAEEPRQRAHPAEEVPGGRAVKRPHLASGL
;
A
#
# COMPACT_ATOMS: atom_id res chain seq x y z
N MET A 1 7.07 -10.61 -7.80
CA MET A 1 6.33 -10.47 -6.53
C MET A 1 6.41 -8.99 -6.20
N PHE A 2 5.28 -8.30 -5.98
CA PHE A 2 5.30 -6.88 -5.63
C PHE A 2 5.23 -6.70 -4.11
N ILE A 3 6.00 -5.74 -3.60
CA ILE A 3 6.08 -5.40 -2.18
C ILE A 3 5.78 -3.91 -2.09
N ASP A 4 4.76 -3.55 -1.32
CA ASP A 4 4.54 -2.17 -0.92
C ASP A 4 5.45 -1.87 0.28
N ILE A 5 6.32 -0.88 0.14
CA ILE A 5 7.28 -0.52 1.19
C ILE A 5 6.80 0.65 2.06
N HIS A 6 5.65 1.24 1.74
CA HIS A 6 5.14 2.43 2.41
C HIS A 6 3.61 2.36 2.52
N VAL A 7 3.12 1.68 3.55
CA VAL A 7 1.69 1.63 3.83
C VAL A 7 1.38 1.89 5.30
N HIS A 8 0.21 2.48 5.51
CA HIS A 8 -0.39 2.67 6.82
C HIS A 8 -1.70 1.88 6.92
N THR A 9 -1.90 1.19 8.04
CA THR A 9 -3.11 0.44 8.38
C THR A 9 -3.34 0.53 9.88
N THR A 10 -4.60 0.49 10.29
CA THR A 10 -4.99 0.61 11.71
C THR A 10 -6.01 -0.45 12.08
N VAL A 11 -5.84 -1.10 13.23
CA VAL A 11 -6.87 -1.94 13.85
C VAL A 11 -7.99 -1.05 14.37
N TRP A 12 -7.61 0.06 15.01
CA TRP A 12 -8.54 1.00 15.62
C TRP A 12 -8.66 2.26 14.77
N PRO A 13 -9.81 2.49 14.10
CA PRO A 13 -9.97 3.69 13.30
C PRO A 13 -9.95 4.94 14.18
N GLY A 14 -9.17 5.94 13.77
CA GLY A 14 -9.16 7.26 14.38
C GLY A 14 -10.32 8.14 13.91
N PRO A 15 -10.28 9.45 14.23
CA PRO A 15 -11.18 10.43 13.63
C PRO A 15 -11.04 10.42 12.11
N ALA A 16 -12.18 10.47 11.43
CA ALA A 16 -12.23 10.49 9.97
C ALA A 16 -11.40 11.65 9.39
N ARG A 17 -10.69 11.40 8.29
CA ARG A 17 -9.87 12.42 7.63
C ARG A 17 -10.78 13.40 6.88
N ALA A 18 -10.49 14.69 7.03
CA ALA A 18 -11.33 15.78 6.52
C ALA A 18 -11.56 15.75 4.99
N ALA A 19 -10.66 15.14 4.22
CA ALA A 19 -10.73 15.14 2.76
C ALA A 19 -11.87 14.28 2.18
N ASN A 20 -12.22 13.18 2.84
CA ASN A 20 -13.19 12.21 2.31
C ASN A 20 -14.03 11.51 3.40
N ALA A 21 -13.92 11.92 4.66
CA ALA A 21 -14.56 11.28 5.81
C ALA A 21 -14.19 9.79 5.98
N GLU A 22 -13.06 9.34 5.42
CA GLU A 22 -12.58 7.96 5.54
C GLU A 22 -11.44 7.84 6.55
N ASN A 23 -11.15 6.60 6.94
CA ASN A 23 -10.05 6.20 7.80
C ASN A 23 -9.05 5.32 7.06
N TYR A 24 -7.91 4.98 7.69
CA TYR A 24 -7.05 3.93 7.12
C TYR A 24 -7.84 2.62 6.99
N ALA A 25 -7.51 1.86 5.95
CA ALA A 25 -7.99 0.50 5.82
C ALA A 25 -7.55 -0.32 7.04
N ARG A 26 -8.40 -1.26 7.46
CA ARG A 26 -8.01 -2.30 8.42
C ARG A 26 -7.06 -3.30 7.75
N PRO A 27 -6.24 -4.04 8.51
CA PRO A 27 -5.30 -5.00 7.94
C PRO A 27 -5.96 -6.00 6.98
N GLU A 28 -7.15 -6.50 7.33
CA GLU A 28 -7.90 -7.44 6.50
C GLU A 28 -8.35 -6.81 5.18
N GLN A 29 -8.84 -5.57 5.22
CA GLN A 29 -9.26 -4.84 4.02
C GLN A 29 -8.07 -4.54 3.10
N LEU A 30 -6.92 -4.19 3.69
CA LEU A 30 -5.70 -3.94 2.93
C LEU A 30 -5.20 -5.21 2.23
N ILE A 31 -5.29 -6.37 2.88
CA ILE A 31 -4.97 -7.68 2.28
C ILE A 31 -5.86 -7.95 1.07
N GLU A 32 -7.17 -7.74 1.19
CA GLU A 32 -8.11 -7.92 0.08
C GLU A 32 -7.80 -6.99 -1.10
N MET A 33 -7.50 -5.71 -0.82
CA MET A 33 -7.09 -4.75 -1.84
C MET A 33 -5.80 -5.19 -2.55
N TYR A 34 -4.84 -5.70 -1.79
CA TYR A 34 -3.56 -6.16 -2.32
C TYR A 34 -3.68 -7.43 -3.16
N ASP A 35 -4.54 -8.36 -2.75
CA ASP A 35 -4.85 -9.57 -3.53
C ASP A 35 -5.44 -9.20 -4.89
N ALA A 36 -6.28 -8.15 -4.94
CA ALA A 36 -6.89 -7.68 -6.18
C ALA A 36 -5.89 -7.08 -7.19
N VAL A 37 -4.77 -6.52 -6.71
CA VAL A 37 -3.76 -5.85 -7.55
C VAL A 37 -2.42 -6.59 -7.63
N GLY A 38 -2.32 -7.77 -7.01
CA GLY A 38 -1.12 -8.62 -7.05
C GLY A 38 0.04 -8.16 -6.17
N ILE A 39 -0.23 -7.41 -5.10
CA ILE A 39 0.76 -7.07 -4.07
C ILE A 39 0.85 -8.21 -3.07
N ALA A 40 2.05 -8.78 -2.94
CA ALA A 40 2.25 -9.95 -2.09
C ALA A 40 2.41 -9.56 -0.61
N MET A 41 3.14 -8.48 -0.33
CA MET A 41 3.42 -8.06 1.05
C MET A 41 3.45 -6.53 1.22
N ALA A 42 3.26 -6.10 2.46
CA ALA A 42 3.35 -4.72 2.92
C ALA A 42 4.42 -4.54 3.99
N VAL A 43 5.22 -3.49 3.87
CA VAL A 43 5.99 -2.94 4.98
C VAL A 43 5.18 -1.83 5.62
N MET A 44 4.75 -2.08 6.85
CA MET A 44 3.92 -1.14 7.59
C MET A 44 4.78 -0.06 8.26
N LEU A 45 4.36 1.18 8.12
CA LEU A 45 4.90 2.33 8.84
C LEU A 45 3.86 2.81 9.86
N PRO A 46 4.23 2.94 11.15
CA PRO A 46 3.36 3.59 12.12
C PRO A 46 2.98 4.98 11.62
N SER A 47 1.69 5.29 11.62
CA SER A 47 1.23 6.61 11.18
C SER A 47 1.58 7.69 12.21
N THR A 48 2.29 8.73 11.77
CA THR A 48 2.66 9.89 12.58
C THR A 48 2.11 11.19 11.98
N ASN A 49 2.02 12.29 12.75
CA ASN A 49 1.69 13.60 12.17
C ASN A 49 2.98 14.21 11.60
N PRO A 50 3.06 14.62 10.31
CA PRO A 50 1.95 15.07 9.44
C PRO A 50 1.44 14.10 8.36
N GLU A 51 1.53 12.79 8.52
CA GLU A 51 1.14 11.77 7.51
C GLU A 51 -0.38 11.56 7.35
N GLY A 52 -1.18 12.60 7.64
CA GLY A 52 -2.62 12.58 7.42
C GLY A 52 -3.42 11.83 8.50
N THR A 53 -2.88 11.63 9.69
CA THR A 53 -3.60 11.10 10.86
C THR A 53 -3.84 12.18 11.91
N HIS A 54 -4.99 12.11 12.58
CA HIS A 54 -5.28 12.88 13.79
C HIS A 54 -4.79 12.19 15.07
N VAL A 55 -4.37 10.93 14.97
CA VAL A 55 -3.94 10.08 16.09
C VAL A 55 -2.60 9.45 15.75
N ILE A 56 -1.60 9.67 16.61
CA ILE A 56 -0.29 9.01 16.48
C ILE A 56 -0.49 7.52 16.78
N GLN A 57 -0.01 6.68 15.86
CA GLN A 57 -0.07 5.25 16.00
C GLN A 57 1.07 4.73 16.87
N SER A 58 0.79 3.76 17.75
CA SER A 58 1.82 3.13 18.56
C SER A 58 2.60 2.09 17.75
N ASN A 59 3.87 1.89 18.10
CA ASN A 59 4.67 0.82 17.51
C ASN A 59 4.12 -0.56 17.87
N GLU A 60 3.53 -0.69 19.05
CA GLU A 60 2.93 -1.92 19.56
C GLU A 60 1.79 -2.40 18.66
N GLU A 61 0.94 -1.50 18.15
CA GLU A 61 -0.13 -1.88 17.23
C GLU A 61 0.43 -2.48 15.94
N ILE A 62 1.46 -1.86 15.37
CA ILE A 62 2.14 -2.35 14.16
C ILE A 62 2.80 -3.71 14.40
N ILE A 63 3.43 -3.89 15.56
CA ILE A 63 4.03 -5.18 15.95
C ILE A 63 2.96 -6.26 16.08
N GLU A 64 1.81 -5.95 16.68
CA GLU A 64 0.70 -6.91 16.79
C GLU A 64 0.12 -7.29 15.42
N ILE A 65 -0.03 -6.34 14.49
CA ILE A 65 -0.42 -6.64 13.12
C ILE A 65 0.61 -7.56 12.44
N ALA A 66 1.90 -7.27 12.62
CA ALA A 66 2.97 -8.08 12.04
C ALA A 66 3.03 -9.50 12.60
N ARG A 67 2.70 -9.69 13.88
CA ARG A 67 2.59 -11.01 14.50
C ARG A 67 1.39 -11.79 13.97
N LYS A 68 0.28 -11.11 13.67
CA LYS A 68 -0.94 -11.71 13.12
C LYS A 68 -0.81 -12.09 11.65
N TYR A 69 -0.07 -11.31 10.87
CA TYR A 69 0.08 -11.49 9.43
C TYR A 69 1.55 -11.53 8.98
N PRO A 70 2.40 -12.44 9.50
CA PRO A 70 3.84 -12.40 9.23
C PRO A 70 4.19 -12.59 7.75
N ASP A 71 3.35 -13.30 6.99
CA ASP A 71 3.57 -13.59 5.56
C ASP A 71 3.04 -12.48 4.63
N ARG A 72 2.20 -11.57 5.13
CA ARG A 72 1.58 -10.49 4.35
C ARG A 72 2.05 -9.11 4.79
N MET A 73 2.32 -8.94 6.07
CA MET A 73 2.73 -7.69 6.69
C MET A 73 3.88 -7.95 7.66
N PRO A 74 5.07 -8.34 7.17
CA PRO A 74 6.21 -8.56 8.04
C PRO A 74 6.57 -7.29 8.82
N GLY A 75 7.00 -7.46 10.07
CA GLY A 75 7.61 -6.36 10.82
C GLY A 75 8.88 -5.88 10.10
N GLN A 76 9.23 -4.59 10.20
CA GLN A 76 10.36 -4.02 9.45
C GLN A 76 11.70 -4.76 9.68
N ALA A 77 11.88 -5.39 10.85
CA ALA A 77 13.06 -6.20 11.16
C ALA A 77 13.03 -7.63 10.58
N ALA A 78 11.89 -8.10 10.06
CA ALA A 78 11.69 -9.48 9.61
C ALA A 78 12.27 -9.80 8.23
N PHE A 79 12.80 -8.81 7.50
CA PHE A 79 13.55 -9.03 6.25
C PHE A 79 14.91 -9.70 6.45
N ARG A 80 15.29 -10.05 7.69
CA ARG A 80 16.53 -10.76 7.98
C ARG A 80 16.42 -12.26 7.64
N HIS A 81 17.24 -12.69 6.68
CA HIS A 81 17.60 -14.09 6.37
C HIS A 81 16.46 -15.00 5.87
N GLY A 82 16.05 -14.80 4.60
CA GLY A 82 15.57 -15.90 3.75
C GLY A 82 14.25 -16.58 4.11
N ARG A 83 13.46 -16.04 5.06
CA ARG A 83 12.13 -16.58 5.41
C ARG A 83 11.03 -16.20 4.43
N VAL A 84 11.21 -15.14 3.67
CA VAL A 84 10.28 -14.78 2.60
C VAL A 84 10.75 -15.46 1.33
N ARG A 85 10.15 -16.59 0.98
CA ARG A 85 10.32 -17.18 -0.34
C ARG A 85 9.38 -16.46 -1.31
N ALA A 86 9.97 -15.73 -2.25
CA ALA A 86 9.22 -15.22 -3.38
C ALA A 86 8.78 -16.42 -4.23
N GLU A 87 7.50 -16.80 -4.16
CA GLU A 87 6.92 -17.56 -5.28
C GLU A 87 6.70 -16.58 -6.45
N GLU A 88 7.06 -17.00 -7.65
CA GLU A 88 6.95 -16.18 -8.84
C GLU A 88 5.51 -15.68 -9.03
N PRO A 89 5.29 -14.38 -9.27
CA PRO A 89 3.96 -13.89 -9.53
C PRO A 89 3.50 -14.49 -10.87
N ARG A 90 2.39 -15.24 -10.84
CA ARG A 90 1.61 -15.45 -12.06
C ARG A 90 1.11 -14.08 -12.48
N GLN A 91 1.79 -13.45 -13.44
CA GLN A 91 1.31 -12.26 -14.11
C GLN A 91 -0.06 -12.60 -14.71
N ARG A 92 -1.16 -12.21 -14.06
CA ARG A 92 -2.40 -12.00 -14.80
C ARG A 92 -2.16 -10.76 -15.63
N ALA A 93 -2.08 -10.95 -16.95
CA ALA A 93 -2.17 -9.83 -17.88
C ALA A 93 -3.46 -9.07 -17.56
N HIS A 94 -3.35 -7.80 -17.18
CA HIS A 94 -4.49 -6.91 -17.23
C HIS A 94 -4.89 -6.81 -18.71
N PRO A 95 -6.14 -7.11 -19.08
CA PRO A 95 -6.59 -6.78 -20.42
C PRO A 95 -6.48 -5.26 -20.56
N ALA A 96 -5.81 -4.80 -21.63
CA ALA A 96 -5.82 -3.40 -21.98
C ALA A 96 -7.28 -2.97 -22.14
N GLU A 97 -7.79 -2.12 -21.26
CA GLU A 97 -9.03 -1.41 -21.54
C GLU A 97 -8.77 -0.53 -22.78
N GLU A 98 -9.30 -0.95 -23.92
CA GLU A 98 -9.52 -0.05 -25.04
C GLU A 98 -10.52 1.01 -24.58
N VAL A 99 -10.02 2.20 -24.23
CA VAL A 99 -10.85 3.38 -24.04
C VAL A 99 -11.41 3.79 -25.40
N PRO A 100 -12.72 3.66 -25.66
CA PRO A 100 -13.29 4.07 -26.93
C PRO A 100 -13.41 5.59 -26.97
N GLY A 101 -12.73 6.25 -27.93
CA GLY A 101 -13.10 7.62 -28.34
C GLY A 101 -12.31 8.81 -27.73
N GLY A 102 -11.09 8.61 -27.21
CA GLY A 102 -10.26 9.72 -26.73
C GLY A 102 -9.38 10.36 -27.81
N ARG A 103 -9.81 11.50 -28.36
CA ARG A 103 -9.04 12.34 -29.30
C ARG A 103 -7.62 12.63 -28.75
N ALA A 104 -6.59 12.33 -29.54
CA ALA A 104 -5.20 12.62 -29.19
C ALA A 104 -5.00 14.13 -28.90
N VAL A 105 -4.77 14.48 -27.64
CA VAL A 105 -4.28 15.81 -27.26
C VAL A 105 -2.76 15.79 -27.47
N LYS A 106 -2.28 16.51 -28.48
CA LYS A 106 -0.84 16.75 -28.67
C LYS A 106 -0.29 17.43 -27.40
N ARG A 107 0.63 16.74 -26.71
CA ARG A 107 1.47 17.35 -25.67
C ARG A 107 2.31 18.46 -26.32
N PRO A 108 2.29 19.71 -25.84
CA PRO A 108 3.26 20.69 -26.29
C PRO A 108 4.63 20.30 -25.75
N HIS A 109 5.60 20.17 -26.66
CA HIS A 109 7.02 20.22 -26.33
C HIS A 109 7.32 21.54 -25.63
N LEU A 110 7.70 21.49 -24.35
CA LEU A 110 8.52 22.56 -23.78
C LEU A 110 9.98 22.17 -24.01
N ALA A 111 10.56 22.88 -24.97
CA ALA A 111 11.94 22.79 -25.36
C ALA A 111 12.87 23.24 -24.23
N SER A 112 14.01 22.57 -24.18
CA SER A 112 15.27 23.00 -23.56
C SER A 112 15.70 24.40 -23.99
N GLY A 113 16.25 25.18 -23.03
CA GLY A 113 17.27 26.20 -23.30
C GLY A 113 16.85 27.66 -23.05
N LEU A 114 17.25 28.21 -21.89
CA LEU A 114 18.23 29.29 -21.70
C LEU A 114 18.32 29.66 -20.21
#